data_AF-A0A3M1C6X7-F1
#
_entry.id   AF-A0A3M1C6X7-F1
#
_cell.length_a   1.000
_cell.length_b   1.000
_cell.length_c   1.000
_cell.angle_alpha   90.00
_cell.angle_beta   90.00
_cell.angle_gamma   90.00
#
_symmetry.space_group_name_H-M   'P 1'
#
loop_
_entity.id
_entity.type
_entity.pdbx_description
1 polymer ?
#
loop_
_entity_poly.entity_id
_entity_poly.type
_entity_poly.pdbx_seq_one_letter_code
_entity_poly.pdbx_strand_id
1 'polypeptide(L)'
;MKKMSAIKNFITLSLLLGGLLFYFNNCSEVSFSKKENGTLNSILKTPSPPQNETEPTPDPITPPPKILNLCQTKALKITKVFVRFPNPSKDYLNNRSACDWNNVDLSPHDLKKGLGNLPPHNLYFQARREQKATFSLPEGSKVCNIDFKFYNQSMKFDDHFIFTFDNVVLATSDNEFIISPQGKTLEAPEGKIVNLPNGETAIQTPEKLTFFKMLPDNPQEFGVKLMDLVGRFIKIPEGTFVKAPKGEIVNINYNQFPRQNGFPIYDWRTIKGHYWINNDYEKYDFCLGQDQGLSDCYWPETESNGEMFMKFDSSIFMGIMGLNEQRHQHEFKFIVTGDDNPSVDCSHSDIQFISTVYYVLPSSN
;
A
#
# COMPACT_ATOMS: atom_id res chain seq x y z
N MET A 1 -20.14 65.92 -29.02
CA MET A 1 -20.22 64.89 -30.08
C MET A 1 -18.87 64.19 -30.21
N LYS A 2 -18.72 62.99 -29.62
CA LYS A 2 -17.58 62.08 -29.82
C LYS A 2 -18.16 60.67 -29.82
N LYS A 3 -18.14 59.99 -30.96
CA LYS A 3 -18.54 58.58 -31.08
C LYS A 3 -17.64 57.88 -32.09
N MET A 4 -17.30 56.65 -31.70
CA MET A 4 -16.95 55.49 -32.54
C MET A 4 -15.54 55.43 -33.15
N SER A 5 -14.66 54.69 -32.46
CA SER A 5 -13.62 53.86 -33.08
C SER A 5 -13.26 52.70 -32.16
N ALA A 6 -14.06 51.62 -32.18
CA ALA A 6 -13.77 50.39 -31.43
C ALA A 6 -14.53 49.15 -31.96
N ILE A 7 -14.74 49.01 -33.27
CA ILE A 7 -15.41 47.83 -33.86
C ILE A 7 -14.66 47.34 -35.11
N LYS A 8 -13.34 47.15 -35.02
CA LYS A 8 -12.58 46.49 -36.10
C LYS A 8 -11.67 45.33 -35.65
N ASN A 9 -11.45 45.13 -34.35
CA ASN A 9 -10.53 44.08 -33.86
C ASN A 9 -11.20 42.80 -33.36
N PHE A 10 -12.54 42.71 -33.36
CA PHE A 10 -13.24 41.52 -32.83
C PHE A 10 -13.58 40.46 -33.89
N ILE A 11 -13.55 40.81 -35.18
CA ILE A 11 -13.95 39.88 -36.26
C ILE A 11 -12.79 39.00 -36.72
N THR A 12 -11.54 39.45 -36.59
CA THR A 12 -10.35 38.69 -37.02
C THR A 12 -9.95 37.58 -36.05
N LEU A 13 -10.39 37.59 -34.79
CA LEU A 13 -10.04 36.54 -33.82
C LEU A 13 -11.00 35.33 -33.85
N SER A 14 -12.22 35.49 -34.36
CA SER A 14 -13.21 34.39 -34.44
C SER A 14 -13.00 33.45 -35.63
N LEU A 15 -12.23 33.84 -36.65
CA LEU A 15 -11.96 32.99 -37.82
C LEU A 15 -10.75 32.07 -37.64
N LEU A 16 -9.87 32.32 -36.67
CA LEU A 16 -8.72 31.46 -36.38
C LEU A 16 -9.05 30.28 -35.45
N LEU A 17 -10.15 30.35 -34.69
CA LEU A 17 -10.57 29.26 -33.79
C LEU A 17 -11.42 28.17 -34.49
N GLY A 18 -12.04 28.48 -35.63
CA GLY A 18 -12.86 27.51 -36.39
C GLY A 18 -12.05 26.50 -37.23
N GLY A 19 -10.76 26.77 -37.48
CA GLY A 19 -9.90 25.91 -38.30
C GLY A 19 -9.23 24.76 -37.56
N LEU A 20 -9.25 24.76 -36.22
CA LEU A 20 -8.57 23.75 -35.39
C LEU A 20 -9.45 22.56 -34.99
N LEU A 21 -10.75 22.57 -35.33
CA LEU A 21 -11.70 21.50 -34.98
C LEU A 21 -11.94 20.45 -36.08
N PHE A 22 -11.21 20.50 -37.21
CA PHE A 22 -11.38 19.56 -38.33
C PHE A 22 -10.22 18.58 -38.54
N TYR A 23 -9.24 18.50 -37.64
CA TYR A 23 -8.04 17.65 -37.82
C TYR A 23 -8.01 16.32 -37.04
N PHE A 24 -9.11 15.93 -36.40
CA PHE A 24 -9.21 14.62 -35.73
C PHE A 24 -10.39 13.82 -36.27
N ASN A 25 -10.25 13.27 -37.47
CA ASN A 25 -11.02 12.11 -37.94
C ASN A 25 -10.28 11.46 -39.11
N ASN A 26 -9.29 10.63 -38.78
CA ASN A 26 -8.70 9.65 -39.70
C ASN A 26 -8.20 8.46 -38.88
N CYS A 27 -9.13 7.73 -38.26
CA CYS A 27 -8.88 6.34 -37.90
C CYS A 27 -9.21 5.50 -39.14
N SER A 28 -8.18 5.20 -39.91
CA SER A 28 -8.21 4.21 -40.98
C SER A 28 -8.63 2.85 -40.41
N GLU A 29 -9.65 2.25 -41.01
CA GLU A 29 -10.06 0.87 -40.78
C GLU A 29 -8.87 -0.07 -41.01
N VAL A 30 -8.42 -0.75 -39.94
CA VAL A 30 -7.42 -1.80 -40.06
C VAL A 30 -8.17 -3.09 -40.35
N SER A 31 -8.18 -3.51 -41.62
CA SER A 31 -8.70 -4.82 -42.00
C SER A 31 -7.74 -5.90 -41.52
N PHE A 32 -8.11 -6.65 -40.48
CA PHE A 32 -7.36 -7.85 -40.09
C PHE A 32 -7.66 -8.96 -41.11
N SER A 33 -6.70 -9.24 -41.98
CA SER A 33 -6.75 -10.41 -42.84
C SER A 33 -6.62 -11.68 -41.98
N LYS A 34 -7.54 -12.61 -42.22
CA LYS A 34 -7.60 -13.92 -41.57
C LYS A 34 -6.34 -14.69 -41.94
N LYS A 35 -5.42 -14.87 -40.99
CA LYS A 35 -4.20 -15.65 -41.20
C LYS A 35 -4.58 -17.14 -41.32
N GLU A 36 -4.16 -17.74 -42.42
CA GLU A 36 -4.39 -19.15 -42.76
C GLU A 36 -3.84 -20.09 -41.69
N ASN A 37 -4.57 -21.18 -41.47
CA ASN A 37 -4.17 -22.30 -40.63
C ASN A 37 -2.95 -23.03 -41.24
N GLY A 38 -1.75 -22.59 -40.87
CA GLY A 38 -0.53 -23.35 -41.08
C GLY A 38 -0.39 -24.42 -39.99
N THR A 39 -0.69 -25.67 -40.33
CA THR A 39 -0.38 -26.87 -39.52
C THR A 39 1.13 -26.97 -39.29
N LEU A 40 1.58 -26.62 -38.08
CA LEU A 40 2.94 -26.90 -37.59
C LEU A 40 2.91 -28.12 -36.66
N ASN A 41 2.72 -29.30 -37.24
CA ASN A 41 3.04 -30.55 -36.56
C ASN A 41 4.54 -30.82 -36.76
N SER A 42 5.35 -30.61 -35.73
CA SER A 42 6.32 -31.60 -35.21
C SER A 42 7.41 -30.94 -34.35
N ILE A 43 7.70 -31.62 -33.22
CA ILE A 43 8.91 -31.49 -32.38
C ILE A 43 9.00 -30.24 -31.49
N LEU A 44 8.16 -30.19 -30.45
CA LEU A 44 8.56 -29.66 -29.14
C LEU A 44 7.89 -30.53 -28.07
N LYS A 45 8.69 -31.35 -27.38
CA LYS A 45 8.26 -31.92 -26.10
C LYS A 45 8.17 -30.76 -25.13
N THR A 46 6.95 -30.28 -24.88
CA THR A 46 6.67 -29.36 -23.77
C THR A 46 7.14 -30.04 -22.48
N PRO A 47 8.07 -29.44 -21.73
CA PRO A 47 8.35 -29.90 -20.38
C PRO A 47 7.05 -29.83 -19.58
N SER A 48 6.83 -30.83 -18.73
CA SER A 48 5.72 -30.85 -17.80
C SER A 48 5.64 -29.50 -17.08
N PRO A 49 4.43 -28.91 -16.92
CA PRO A 49 4.29 -27.71 -16.11
C PRO A 49 4.95 -27.96 -14.75
N PRO A 50 5.77 -27.02 -14.24
CA PRO A 50 6.30 -27.16 -12.89
C PRO A 50 5.14 -27.45 -11.96
N GLN A 51 5.26 -28.51 -11.16
CA GLN A 51 4.24 -28.86 -10.18
C GLN A 51 4.04 -27.64 -9.29
N ASN A 52 2.80 -27.15 -9.20
CA ASN A 52 2.42 -26.02 -8.35
C ASN A 52 2.97 -26.25 -6.95
N GLU A 53 4.04 -25.54 -6.60
CA GLU A 53 4.46 -25.39 -5.23
C GLU A 53 3.32 -24.65 -4.53
N THR A 54 2.64 -25.34 -3.60
CA THR A 54 1.56 -24.78 -2.80
C THR A 54 2.07 -23.50 -2.12
N GLU A 55 1.42 -22.39 -2.43
CA GLU A 55 1.71 -21.07 -1.88
C GLU A 55 1.76 -21.15 -0.34
N PRO A 56 2.78 -20.56 0.32
CA PRO A 56 2.87 -20.59 1.77
C PRO A 56 1.65 -19.84 2.35
N THR A 57 0.72 -20.60 2.90
CA THR A 57 -0.47 -20.05 3.56
C THR A 57 -0.02 -19.19 4.74
N PRO A 58 -0.51 -17.95 4.88
CA PRO A 58 -0.16 -17.12 6.03
C PRO A 58 -0.56 -17.81 7.34
N ASP A 59 0.21 -17.53 8.39
CA ASP A 59 -0.08 -18.08 9.71
C ASP A 59 -1.53 -17.75 10.12
N PRO A 60 -2.29 -18.74 10.63
CA PRO A 60 -3.68 -18.54 10.97
C PRO A 60 -3.83 -17.49 12.09
N ILE A 61 -4.80 -16.60 11.93
CA ILE A 61 -5.13 -15.59 12.95
C ILE A 61 -5.83 -16.30 14.11
N THR A 62 -5.08 -16.65 15.15
CA THR A 62 -5.65 -17.26 16.36
C THR A 62 -5.59 -16.32 17.56
N PRO A 63 -6.73 -16.04 18.23
CA PRO A 63 -6.74 -15.17 19.39
C PRO A 63 -6.03 -15.85 20.58
N PRO A 64 -5.33 -15.10 21.45
CA PRO A 64 -4.73 -15.68 22.65
C PRO A 64 -5.80 -16.37 23.52
N PRO A 65 -5.56 -17.60 24.02
CA PRO A 65 -6.56 -18.36 24.78
C PRO A 65 -7.16 -17.60 25.97
N LYS A 66 -6.34 -16.77 26.63
CA LYS A 66 -6.75 -15.92 27.76
C LYS A 66 -7.81 -14.89 27.36
N ILE A 67 -7.65 -14.22 26.21
CA ILE A 67 -8.59 -13.21 25.72
C ILE A 67 -9.86 -13.87 25.23
N LEU A 68 -9.72 -14.98 24.49
CA LEU A 68 -10.86 -15.77 24.01
C LEU A 68 -11.76 -16.20 25.17
N ASN A 69 -11.18 -16.79 26.22
CA ASN A 69 -11.92 -17.23 27.40
C ASN A 69 -12.63 -16.05 28.10
N LEU A 70 -11.95 -14.91 28.26
CA LEU A 70 -12.57 -13.71 28.85
C LEU A 70 -13.78 -13.23 28.05
N CYS A 71 -13.67 -13.19 26.72
CA CYS A 71 -14.75 -12.72 25.85
C CYS A 71 -15.93 -13.69 25.75
N GLN A 72 -15.71 -14.99 25.98
CA GLN A 72 -16.77 -16.01 25.96
C GLN A 72 -17.49 -16.18 27.31
N THR A 73 -16.78 -15.98 28.43
CA THR A 73 -17.32 -16.27 29.77
C THR A 73 -17.90 -15.07 30.48
N LYS A 74 -17.51 -13.85 30.11
CA LYS A 74 -17.94 -12.64 30.79
C LYS A 74 -19.06 -11.91 30.06
N ALA A 75 -19.88 -11.20 30.83
CA ALA A 75 -20.89 -10.32 30.28
C ALA A 75 -20.24 -9.19 29.47
N LEU A 76 -20.54 -9.16 28.16
CA LEU A 76 -20.08 -8.10 27.26
C LEU A 76 -20.66 -6.75 27.68
N LYS A 77 -19.80 -5.74 27.68
CA LYS A 77 -20.16 -4.33 27.69
C LYS A 77 -20.10 -3.80 26.28
N ILE A 78 -20.93 -2.81 25.99
CA ILE A 78 -21.05 -2.21 24.67
C ILE A 78 -20.84 -0.71 24.81
N THR A 79 -20.01 -0.13 23.94
CA THR A 79 -19.95 1.31 23.75
C THR A 79 -20.05 1.64 22.27
N LYS A 80 -20.62 2.80 21.95
CA LYS A 80 -20.68 3.30 20.57
C LYS A 80 -19.71 4.46 20.43
N VAL A 81 -18.83 4.36 19.45
CA VAL A 81 -17.84 5.38 19.12
C VAL A 81 -18.24 5.99 17.78
N PHE A 82 -18.52 7.28 17.77
CA PHE A 82 -18.69 8.01 16.52
C PHE A 82 -17.32 8.43 16.01
N VAL A 83 -16.95 7.98 14.81
CA VAL A 83 -15.67 8.27 14.19
C VAL A 83 -15.89 9.17 12.99
N ARG A 84 -15.07 10.24 12.90
CA ARG A 84 -15.07 11.16 11.76
C ARG A 84 -13.63 11.55 11.41
N PHE A 85 -13.30 11.34 10.14
CA PHE A 85 -12.10 11.77 9.45
C PHE A 85 -12.49 12.92 8.50
N PRO A 86 -12.32 14.19 8.93
CA PRO A 86 -12.79 15.33 8.13
C PRO A 86 -11.98 15.48 6.84
N ASN A 87 -12.59 15.98 5.77
CA ASN A 87 -11.87 16.21 4.51
C ASN A 87 -10.64 17.13 4.75
N PRO A 88 -9.42 16.63 4.51
CA PRO A 88 -8.18 17.39 4.67
C PRO A 88 -8.07 18.66 3.81
N SER A 89 -8.77 18.72 2.67
CA SER A 89 -8.84 19.87 1.78
C SER A 89 -9.69 21.03 2.33
N LYS A 90 -10.46 20.82 3.40
CA LYS A 90 -11.15 21.94 4.09
C LYS A 90 -10.20 22.71 5.02
N ASP A 91 -9.10 22.09 5.44
CA ASP A 91 -8.04 22.75 6.23
C ASP A 91 -7.13 23.64 5.36
N TYR A 92 -7.27 23.57 4.03
CA TYR A 92 -6.48 24.32 3.03
C TYR A 92 -6.66 25.84 3.10
N LEU A 93 -7.62 26.34 3.89
CA LEU A 93 -7.75 27.78 4.18
C LEU A 93 -6.47 28.38 4.78
N ASN A 94 -5.55 27.54 5.29
CA ASN A 94 -4.25 27.96 5.81
C ASN A 94 -3.07 27.75 4.83
N ASN A 95 -3.32 27.53 3.53
CA ASN A 95 -2.28 27.49 2.48
C ASN A 95 -1.23 26.37 2.62
N ARG A 96 -1.52 25.28 3.35
CA ARG A 96 -0.66 24.09 3.40
C ARG A 96 -1.19 23.02 2.46
N SER A 97 -0.30 22.43 1.65
CA SER A 97 -0.62 21.28 0.80
C SER A 97 -1.19 20.14 1.64
N ALA A 98 -2.18 19.40 1.14
CA ALA A 98 -2.85 18.36 1.92
C ALA A 98 -1.88 17.28 2.43
N CYS A 99 -0.84 16.97 1.66
CA CYS A 99 0.17 15.97 1.96
C CYS A 99 1.36 16.44 2.80
N ASP A 100 1.54 17.70 3.20
CA ASP A 100 2.82 18.19 3.79
C ASP A 100 4.05 17.56 3.08
N TRP A 101 4.13 17.69 1.76
CA TRP A 101 5.31 17.30 0.98
C TRP A 101 6.55 17.93 1.63
N ASN A 102 7.74 17.33 1.49
CA ASN A 102 9.01 17.68 2.18
C ASN A 102 9.50 19.16 2.15
N ASN A 103 8.66 20.12 1.81
CA ASN A 103 8.84 21.56 1.86
C ASN A 103 8.56 22.21 3.23
N VAL A 104 8.26 21.45 4.29
CA VAL A 104 8.16 22.01 5.65
C VAL A 104 9.30 21.48 6.51
N ASP A 105 9.95 22.40 7.22
CA ASP A 105 11.05 22.23 8.17
C ASP A 105 10.85 21.08 9.16
N LEU A 106 10.93 19.83 8.69
CA LEU A 106 11.03 18.67 9.55
C LEU A 106 12.30 18.86 10.36
N SER A 107 12.18 18.73 11.67
CA SER A 107 13.36 18.81 12.53
C SER A 107 14.41 17.83 11.98
N PRO A 108 15.71 18.16 12.02
CA PRO A 108 16.76 17.24 11.58
C PRO A 108 16.67 15.85 12.25
N HIS A 109 15.96 15.75 13.38
CA HIS A 109 15.66 14.52 14.07
C HIS A 109 14.59 13.66 13.37
N ASP A 110 13.58 14.24 12.73
CA ASP A 110 12.50 13.49 12.05
C ASP A 110 12.91 13.06 10.63
N LEU A 111 13.73 13.86 9.95
CA LEU A 111 14.40 13.46 8.71
C LEU A 111 15.31 12.24 8.94
N LYS A 112 16.04 12.20 10.06
CA LYS A 112 16.89 11.06 10.43
C LYS A 112 16.12 9.78 10.75
N LYS A 113 14.83 9.86 11.07
CA LYS A 113 13.98 8.69 11.37
C LYS A 113 13.24 8.15 10.15
N GLY A 114 13.36 8.80 8.98
CA GLY A 114 12.70 8.37 7.75
C GLY A 114 11.17 8.56 7.75
N LEU A 115 10.61 9.29 8.71
CA LEU A 115 9.16 9.37 8.92
C LEU A 115 8.44 10.41 8.05
N GLY A 116 9.18 11.36 7.47
CA GLY A 116 8.62 12.39 6.59
C GLY A 116 8.11 11.85 5.26
N ASN A 117 7.56 12.71 4.42
CA ASN A 117 7.21 12.38 3.04
C ASN A 117 8.47 12.44 2.15
N LEU A 118 8.32 12.38 0.84
CA LEU A 118 9.36 12.52 -0.17
C LEU A 118 8.99 13.63 -1.14
N PRO A 119 9.88 14.05 -2.05
CA PRO A 119 9.50 14.86 -3.19
C PRO A 119 8.49 14.12 -4.09
N PRO A 120 7.60 14.86 -4.78
CA PRO A 120 6.70 14.32 -5.80
C PRO A 120 7.42 13.44 -6.84
N HIS A 121 6.88 12.27 -7.11
CA HIS A 121 7.34 11.31 -8.12
C HIS A 121 6.26 10.25 -8.37
N ASN A 122 5.63 10.36 -9.55
CA ASN A 122 4.47 9.61 -10.02
C ASN A 122 4.64 8.09 -9.92
N LEU A 123 3.58 7.38 -9.49
CA LEU A 123 3.49 5.94 -9.28
C LEU A 123 4.32 5.41 -8.11
N TYR A 124 4.61 6.26 -7.12
CA TYR A 124 5.33 5.86 -5.93
C TYR A 124 4.69 6.43 -4.68
N PHE A 125 4.81 5.72 -3.56
CA PHE A 125 4.37 6.21 -2.24
C PHE A 125 5.28 7.31 -1.72
N GLN A 126 5.09 8.52 -2.21
CA GLN A 126 5.95 9.64 -1.87
C GLN A 126 5.44 10.38 -0.64
N ALA A 127 4.13 10.55 -0.53
CA ALA A 127 3.50 11.24 0.58
C ALA A 127 2.35 10.48 1.19
N ARG A 128 2.01 10.90 2.40
CA ARG A 128 0.80 10.47 3.09
C ARG A 128 0.23 11.58 3.95
N ARG A 129 -1.05 11.43 4.27
CA ARG A 129 -1.69 12.13 5.38
C ARG A 129 -2.34 11.12 6.31
N GLU A 130 -2.07 11.25 7.61
CA GLU A 130 -2.67 10.42 8.65
C GLU A 130 -3.70 11.22 9.44
N GLN A 131 -4.92 10.71 9.55
CA GLN A 131 -5.91 11.18 10.51
C GLN A 131 -6.20 10.11 11.54
N LYS A 132 -6.40 10.52 12.80
CA LYS A 132 -6.59 9.61 13.93
C LYS A 132 -7.88 9.94 14.66
N ALA A 133 -8.62 8.91 15.02
CA ALA A 133 -9.76 8.99 15.93
C ALA A 133 -9.48 8.05 17.11
N THR A 134 -9.47 8.61 18.31
CA THR A 134 -9.15 7.85 19.53
C THR A 134 -10.37 7.72 20.42
N PHE A 135 -10.42 6.62 21.17
CA PHE A 135 -11.39 6.42 22.23
C PHE A 135 -10.75 5.63 23.37
N SER A 136 -11.26 5.83 24.58
CA SER A 136 -10.76 5.12 25.76
C SER A 136 -11.84 4.19 26.30
N LEU A 137 -11.41 3.02 26.75
CA LEU A 137 -12.22 2.11 27.53
C LEU A 137 -11.75 2.13 28.99
N PRO A 138 -12.56 1.63 29.94
CA PRO A 138 -12.10 1.50 31.33
C PRO A 138 -10.81 0.68 31.42
N GLU A 139 -9.98 1.00 32.42
CA GLU A 139 -8.68 0.34 32.60
C GLU A 139 -8.82 -1.19 32.70
N GLY A 140 -7.87 -1.89 32.06
CA GLY A 140 -7.82 -3.35 32.01
C GLY A 140 -8.84 -4.01 31.06
N SER A 141 -9.76 -3.25 30.47
CA SER A 141 -10.74 -3.77 29.51
C SER A 141 -10.09 -4.46 28.32
N LYS A 142 -10.81 -5.41 27.71
CA LYS A 142 -10.40 -6.12 26.50
C LYS A 142 -11.46 -5.98 25.43
N VAL A 143 -11.09 -5.50 24.26
CA VAL A 143 -11.96 -5.51 23.09
C VAL A 143 -12.16 -6.95 22.62
N CYS A 144 -13.41 -7.37 22.53
CA CYS A 144 -13.81 -8.68 22.05
C CYS A 144 -14.30 -8.64 20.61
N ASN A 145 -14.96 -7.56 20.21
CA ASN A 145 -15.40 -7.37 18.83
C ASN A 145 -15.61 -5.88 18.54
N ILE A 146 -15.57 -5.51 17.26
CA ILE A 146 -15.95 -4.20 16.77
C ILE A 146 -16.82 -4.36 15.52
N ASP A 147 -18.04 -3.84 15.57
CA ASP A 147 -18.92 -3.76 14.40
C ASP A 147 -18.88 -2.34 13.82
N PHE A 148 -18.79 -2.23 12.49
CA PHE A 148 -18.79 -0.96 11.79
C PHE A 148 -20.12 -0.71 11.10
N LYS A 149 -20.61 0.53 11.21
CA LYS A 149 -21.73 1.05 10.44
C LYS A 149 -21.30 2.34 9.75
N PHE A 150 -20.95 2.22 8.48
CA PHE A 150 -20.63 3.38 7.66
C PHE A 150 -21.93 4.04 7.18
N TYR A 151 -21.79 5.27 6.69
CA TYR A 151 -22.87 5.97 6.01
C TYR A 151 -22.62 5.95 4.52
N ASN A 152 -23.69 6.08 3.73
CA ASN A 152 -23.54 6.48 2.34
C ASN A 152 -22.94 7.89 2.29
N GLN A 153 -21.74 8.02 1.75
CA GLN A 153 -20.97 9.25 1.71
C GLN A 153 -20.12 9.31 0.44
N SER A 154 -19.61 10.49 0.13
CA SER A 154 -18.62 10.62 -0.93
C SER A 154 -17.38 9.82 -0.54
N MET A 155 -16.86 9.05 -1.48
CA MET A 155 -15.65 8.26 -1.37
C MET A 155 -14.66 8.81 -2.38
N LYS A 156 -13.96 9.89 -1.99
CA LYS A 156 -12.86 10.43 -2.76
C LYS A 156 -11.58 10.17 -1.99
N PHE A 157 -10.58 9.59 -2.64
CA PHE A 157 -9.19 9.47 -2.23
C PHE A 157 -8.36 9.34 -3.50
N ASP A 158 -7.16 9.91 -3.58
CA ASP A 158 -6.46 9.97 -4.88
C ASP A 158 -5.93 8.60 -5.30
N ASP A 159 -4.89 8.13 -4.61
CA ASP A 159 -4.25 6.86 -4.95
C ASP A 159 -4.79 5.72 -4.09
N HIS A 160 -4.37 5.70 -2.83
CA HIS A 160 -4.66 4.59 -1.93
C HIS A 160 -5.02 5.07 -0.54
N PHE A 161 -5.87 4.30 0.15
CA PHE A 161 -6.11 4.47 1.57
C PHE A 161 -5.64 3.23 2.35
N ILE A 162 -5.22 3.47 3.58
CA ILE A 162 -4.92 2.43 4.58
C ILE A 162 -5.75 2.73 5.81
N PHE A 163 -6.55 1.76 6.24
CA PHE A 163 -7.36 1.83 7.45
C PHE A 163 -6.80 0.90 8.52
N THR A 164 -6.50 1.46 9.70
CA THR A 164 -5.89 0.72 10.79
C THR A 164 -6.70 0.80 12.08
N PHE A 165 -6.59 -0.25 12.89
CA PHE A 165 -7.00 -0.25 14.29
C PHE A 165 -5.79 -0.61 15.14
N ASP A 166 -5.45 0.26 16.10
CA ASP A 166 -4.33 0.03 17.02
C ASP A 166 -2.96 -0.21 16.33
N ASN A 167 -2.80 0.40 15.15
CA ASN A 167 -1.67 0.28 14.22
C ASN A 167 -1.61 -1.02 13.41
N VAL A 168 -2.61 -1.91 13.56
CA VAL A 168 -2.79 -3.08 12.69
C VAL A 168 -3.59 -2.67 11.46
N VAL A 169 -3.11 -3.01 10.26
CA VAL A 169 -3.82 -2.75 9.00
C VAL A 169 -5.04 -3.67 8.91
N LEU A 170 -6.24 -3.07 8.92
CA LEU A 170 -7.49 -3.79 8.77
C LEU A 170 -7.91 -3.89 7.30
N ALA A 171 -7.74 -2.79 6.56
CA ALA A 171 -8.10 -2.72 5.15
C ALA A 171 -7.22 -1.72 4.40
N THR A 172 -6.98 -1.96 3.11
CA THR A 172 -6.31 -1.02 2.20
C THR A 172 -6.82 -1.22 0.77
N SER A 173 -6.89 -0.15 -0.01
CA SER A 173 -7.23 -0.19 -1.45
C SER A 173 -6.09 -0.69 -2.34
N ASP A 174 -5.00 -1.14 -1.73
CA ASP A 174 -3.86 -1.79 -2.39
C ASP A 174 -3.22 -2.83 -1.46
N ASN A 175 -3.17 -4.08 -1.92
CA ASN A 175 -2.63 -5.21 -1.17
C ASN A 175 -1.15 -5.50 -1.45
N GLU A 176 -0.48 -4.73 -2.32
CA GLU A 176 0.92 -4.98 -2.75
C GLU A 176 1.87 -5.06 -1.55
N PHE A 177 1.53 -4.37 -0.45
CA PHE A 177 2.31 -4.36 0.79
C PHE A 177 1.94 -5.41 1.82
N ILE A 178 0.85 -6.12 1.59
CA ILE A 178 0.34 -7.15 2.49
C ILE A 178 0.79 -8.51 2.00
N ILE A 179 0.61 -8.74 0.71
CA ILE A 179 0.97 -9.99 0.05
C ILE A 179 2.46 -9.94 -0.23
N SER A 180 3.16 -11.05 0.01
CA SER A 180 4.53 -11.15 -0.47
C SER A 180 4.40 -11.18 -1.98
N PRO A 181 4.98 -10.25 -2.76
CA PRO A 181 5.24 -10.57 -4.16
C PRO A 181 5.83 -11.97 -4.18
N GLN A 182 5.16 -12.87 -4.90
CA GLN A 182 5.55 -14.27 -5.05
C GLN A 182 6.96 -14.24 -5.59
N GLY A 183 7.93 -14.26 -4.69
CA GLY A 183 9.25 -13.90 -5.14
C GLY A 183 9.72 -15.01 -6.06
N LYS A 184 10.18 -14.63 -7.23
CA LYS A 184 10.84 -15.61 -8.07
C LYS A 184 12.18 -15.87 -7.41
N THR A 185 12.37 -17.07 -6.88
CA THR A 185 13.70 -17.48 -6.43
C THR A 185 14.59 -17.55 -7.66
N LEU A 186 15.49 -16.59 -7.79
CA LEU A 186 16.64 -16.75 -8.66
C LEU A 186 17.64 -17.60 -7.88
N GLU A 187 17.77 -18.86 -8.31
CA GLU A 187 18.92 -19.66 -7.91
C GLU A 187 20.17 -18.97 -8.45
N ALA A 188 21.03 -18.50 -7.54
CA ALA A 188 22.35 -18.05 -7.93
C ALA A 188 23.08 -19.25 -8.57
N PRO A 189 23.81 -19.06 -9.69
CA PRO A 189 24.66 -20.11 -10.21
C PRO A 189 25.67 -20.53 -9.13
N GLU A 190 26.00 -21.82 -9.04
CA GLU A 190 27.00 -22.32 -8.08
C GLU A 190 28.28 -21.47 -8.15
N GLY A 191 28.63 -20.83 -7.03
CA GLY A 191 29.73 -19.87 -6.98
C GLY A 191 30.35 -19.75 -5.58
N LYS A 192 31.65 -19.44 -5.55
CA LYS A 192 32.43 -19.24 -4.32
C LYS A 192 32.20 -17.82 -3.79
N ILE A 193 31.89 -17.69 -2.50
CA ILE A 193 31.85 -16.39 -1.82
C ILE A 193 33.29 -15.89 -1.66
N VAL A 194 33.55 -14.64 -2.09
CA VAL A 194 34.84 -13.96 -1.96
C VAL A 194 34.63 -12.69 -1.16
N ASN A 195 35.34 -12.56 -0.04
CA ASN A 195 35.42 -11.32 0.71
C ASN A 195 36.49 -10.43 0.08
N LEU A 196 36.11 -9.22 -0.30
CA LEU A 196 37.01 -8.25 -0.92
C LEU A 196 37.71 -7.40 0.15
N PRO A 197 38.91 -6.86 -0.16
CA PRO A 197 39.72 -6.10 0.81
C PRO A 197 39.05 -4.84 1.36
N ASN A 198 38.00 -4.34 0.70
CA ASN A 198 37.21 -3.17 1.10
C ASN A 198 36.01 -3.51 2.01
N GLY A 199 35.84 -4.78 2.41
CA GLY A 199 34.73 -5.24 3.23
C GLY A 199 33.47 -5.65 2.44
N GLU A 200 33.52 -5.62 1.11
CA GLU A 200 32.42 -6.08 0.26
C GLU A 200 32.40 -7.61 0.14
N THR A 201 31.22 -8.19 -0.08
CA THR A 201 31.04 -9.63 -0.34
C THR A 201 30.62 -9.82 -1.80
N ALA A 202 31.31 -10.69 -2.53
CA ALA A 202 30.99 -11.05 -3.91
C ALA A 202 30.75 -12.57 -4.04
N ILE A 203 29.93 -12.97 -5.03
CA ILE A 203 29.83 -14.36 -5.46
C ILE A 203 30.58 -14.49 -6.79
N GLN A 204 31.63 -15.30 -6.79
CA GLN A 204 32.42 -15.63 -7.97
C GLN A 204 31.95 -16.97 -8.54
N THR A 205 31.38 -16.94 -9.74
CA THR A 205 31.11 -18.13 -10.56
C THR A 205 32.21 -18.28 -11.63
N PRO A 206 32.35 -19.45 -12.29
CA PRO A 206 33.36 -19.65 -13.33
C PRO A 206 33.24 -18.68 -14.52
N GLU A 207 32.04 -18.14 -14.76
CA GLU A 207 31.76 -17.27 -15.92
C GLU A 207 31.43 -15.82 -15.55
N LYS A 208 31.11 -15.52 -14.28
CA LYS A 208 30.67 -14.18 -13.79
C LYS A 208 31.10 -13.90 -12.34
N LEU A 209 31.58 -12.69 -12.03
CA LEU A 209 31.53 -12.12 -10.67
C LEU A 209 30.25 -11.32 -10.52
N THR A 210 29.56 -11.54 -9.40
CA THR A 210 28.40 -10.76 -8.98
C THR A 210 28.73 -10.05 -7.66
N PHE A 211 28.63 -8.72 -7.64
CA PHE A 211 28.90 -7.90 -6.45
C PHE A 211 27.61 -7.66 -5.65
N PHE A 212 27.71 -7.72 -4.32
CA PHE A 212 26.67 -7.26 -3.41
C PHE A 212 27.18 -6.03 -2.67
N LYS A 213 26.69 -4.85 -3.04
CA LYS A 213 26.99 -3.62 -2.31
C LYS A 213 25.80 -3.28 -1.42
N MET A 214 25.93 -3.47 -0.11
CA MET A 214 25.09 -2.76 0.84
C MET A 214 25.68 -1.35 0.99
N LEU A 215 25.00 -0.35 0.44
CA LEU A 215 25.39 1.05 0.63
C LEU A 215 24.86 1.52 1.99
N PRO A 216 25.72 1.93 2.93
CA PRO A 216 25.30 2.82 3.99
C PRO A 216 25.21 4.24 3.40
N ASP A 217 24.15 4.96 3.76
CA ASP A 217 24.09 6.43 3.82
C ASP A 217 23.61 7.25 2.60
N ASN A 218 22.89 6.69 1.62
CA ASN A 218 22.09 7.53 0.70
C ASN A 218 20.59 7.16 0.71
N PRO A 219 19.71 7.94 1.36
CA PRO A 219 18.27 7.66 1.45
C PRO A 219 17.50 7.91 0.14
N GLN A 220 18.16 8.07 -1.00
CA GLN A 220 17.53 8.25 -2.32
C GLN A 220 17.72 7.07 -3.28
N GLU A 221 18.48 6.04 -2.91
CA GLU A 221 18.64 4.82 -3.72
C GLU A 221 18.40 3.57 -2.87
N PHE A 222 17.14 3.24 -2.62
CA PHE A 222 16.77 1.97 -2.02
C PHE A 222 16.74 0.89 -3.12
N GLY A 223 17.76 0.04 -3.15
CA GLY A 223 17.80 -1.10 -4.06
C GLY A 223 19.09 -1.92 -3.94
N VAL A 224 18.97 -3.25 -4.01
CA VAL A 224 20.13 -4.11 -4.24
C VAL A 224 20.58 -3.89 -5.69
N LYS A 225 21.74 -3.26 -5.89
CA LYS A 225 22.33 -3.10 -7.22
C LYS A 225 23.23 -4.28 -7.52
N LEU A 226 22.77 -5.18 -8.39
CA LEU A 226 23.65 -6.19 -8.99
C LEU A 226 24.46 -5.54 -10.11
N MET A 227 25.76 -5.81 -10.16
CA MET A 227 26.62 -5.42 -11.29
C MET A 227 27.15 -6.66 -12.00
N ASP A 228 27.28 -6.60 -13.32
CA ASP A 228 28.00 -7.60 -14.09
C ASP A 228 29.53 -7.38 -14.04
N LEU A 229 30.28 -8.31 -14.65
CA LEU A 229 31.76 -8.28 -14.73
C LEU A 229 32.34 -7.02 -15.38
N VAL A 230 31.52 -6.23 -16.07
CA VAL A 230 31.92 -5.02 -16.80
C VAL A 230 31.44 -3.75 -16.08
N GLY A 231 30.92 -3.88 -14.86
CA GLY A 231 30.41 -2.76 -14.06
C GLY A 231 29.05 -2.24 -14.50
N ARG A 232 28.29 -2.99 -15.31
CA ARG A 232 26.94 -2.60 -15.72
C ARG A 232 25.94 -3.03 -14.67
N PHE A 233 25.04 -2.12 -14.30
CA PHE A 233 23.92 -2.43 -13.41
C PHE A 233 22.96 -3.42 -14.08
N ILE A 234 22.70 -4.53 -13.40
CA ILE A 234 21.63 -5.46 -13.74
C ILE A 234 20.40 -4.99 -12.98
N LYS A 235 19.36 -4.58 -13.72
CA LYS A 235 18.06 -4.27 -13.13
C LYS A 235 17.47 -5.57 -12.58
N ILE A 236 17.40 -5.70 -11.26
CA ILE A 236 16.67 -6.80 -10.63
C ILE A 236 15.18 -6.44 -10.64
N PRO A 237 14.28 -7.32 -11.08
CA PRO A 237 12.86 -7.16 -10.84
C PRO A 237 12.57 -7.09 -9.34
N GLU A 238 11.66 -6.22 -8.91
CA GLU A 238 11.16 -6.21 -7.53
C GLU A 238 10.55 -7.58 -7.18
N GLY A 239 10.67 -7.98 -5.91
CA GLY A 239 10.25 -9.31 -5.45
C GLY A 239 11.21 -10.46 -5.77
N THR A 240 12.43 -10.23 -6.25
CA THR A 240 13.36 -11.34 -6.56
C THR A 240 14.01 -11.92 -5.29
N PHE A 241 13.93 -13.24 -5.06
CA PHE A 241 14.75 -13.90 -4.01
C PHE A 241 16.13 -14.26 -4.57
N VAL A 242 17.18 -13.99 -3.79
CA VAL A 242 18.54 -14.43 -4.12
C VAL A 242 18.95 -15.52 -3.13
N LYS A 243 19.14 -16.74 -3.64
CA LYS A 243 19.62 -17.88 -2.86
C LYS A 243 21.15 -17.78 -2.73
N ALA A 244 21.67 -17.55 -1.52
CA ALA A 244 23.11 -17.50 -1.31
C ALA A 244 23.73 -18.92 -1.32
N PRO A 245 25.02 -19.09 -1.70
CA PRO A 245 25.66 -20.41 -1.84
C PRO A 245 25.72 -21.24 -0.55
N LYS A 246 25.50 -20.64 0.63
CA LYS A 246 25.45 -21.34 1.92
C LYS A 246 24.04 -21.82 2.31
N GLY A 247 23.06 -21.76 1.40
CA GLY A 247 21.68 -22.17 1.68
C GLY A 247 20.88 -21.13 2.46
N GLU A 248 21.43 -19.93 2.68
CA GLU A 248 20.72 -18.82 3.30
C GLU A 248 19.95 -18.06 2.20
N ILE A 249 18.62 -18.18 2.23
CA ILE A 249 17.74 -17.39 1.36
C ILE A 249 17.66 -16.01 1.99
N VAL A 250 18.25 -15.01 1.35
CA VAL A 250 18.07 -13.62 1.79
C VAL A 250 16.74 -13.16 1.20
N ASN A 251 15.73 -13.09 2.06
CA ASN A 251 14.43 -12.54 1.70
C ASN A 251 14.57 -11.01 1.61
N ILE A 252 14.50 -10.50 0.38
CA ILE A 252 14.61 -9.07 0.06
C ILE A 252 13.22 -8.45 -0.10
N ASN A 253 12.23 -8.91 0.66
CA ASN A 253 10.88 -8.34 0.57
C ASN A 253 10.78 -7.10 1.46
N TYR A 254 11.43 -6.01 1.02
CA TYR A 254 11.39 -4.71 1.68
C TYR A 254 10.02 -4.02 1.56
N ASN A 255 9.13 -4.56 0.73
CA ASN A 255 7.87 -3.92 0.37
C ASN A 255 6.71 -4.39 1.26
N GLN A 256 6.94 -5.07 2.39
CA GLN A 256 5.85 -5.57 3.23
C GLN A 256 5.71 -4.81 4.53
N PHE A 257 4.47 -4.64 4.99
CA PHE A 257 4.26 -4.22 6.36
C PHE A 257 4.89 -5.24 7.33
N PRO A 258 5.65 -4.78 8.34
CA PRO A 258 6.19 -5.66 9.36
C PRO A 258 5.04 -6.41 10.03
N ARG A 259 5.21 -7.71 10.29
CA ARG A 259 4.18 -8.50 10.97
C ARG A 259 4.50 -8.68 12.45
N GLN A 260 3.49 -8.57 13.30
CA GLN A 260 3.57 -8.93 14.72
C GLN A 260 2.51 -9.98 15.01
N ASN A 261 2.94 -11.20 15.35
CA ASN A 261 2.06 -12.36 15.54
C ASN A 261 1.07 -12.57 14.36
N GLY A 262 1.58 -12.47 13.13
CA GLY A 262 0.77 -12.62 11.91
C GLY A 262 0.02 -11.36 11.46
N PHE A 263 -0.12 -10.34 12.31
CA PHE A 263 -0.82 -9.10 11.97
C PHE A 263 0.07 -8.10 11.22
N PRO A 264 -0.37 -7.54 10.07
CA PRO A 264 0.35 -6.48 9.39
C PRO A 264 0.32 -5.19 10.20
N ILE A 265 1.50 -4.68 10.58
CA ILE A 265 1.66 -3.47 11.35
C ILE A 265 2.02 -2.33 10.40
N TYR A 266 1.20 -1.29 10.40
CA TYR A 266 1.46 -0.12 9.57
C TYR A 266 2.78 0.55 9.96
N ASP A 267 3.65 0.74 8.97
CA ASP A 267 4.91 1.48 9.09
C ASP A 267 5.19 2.21 7.78
N TRP A 268 5.13 3.54 7.79
CA TRP A 268 5.41 4.33 6.59
C TRP A 268 6.80 4.05 6.01
N ARG A 269 7.79 3.73 6.86
CA ARG A 269 9.17 3.54 6.41
C ARG A 269 9.34 2.35 5.47
N THR A 270 8.42 1.38 5.52
CA THR A 270 8.45 0.18 4.66
C THR A 270 7.72 0.35 3.34
N ILE A 271 6.97 1.46 3.17
CA ILE A 271 6.22 1.70 1.94
C ILE A 271 6.64 3.00 1.24
N LYS A 272 7.19 3.96 1.99
CA LYS A 272 7.71 5.22 1.46
C LYS A 272 8.74 4.99 0.35
N GLY A 273 8.48 5.56 -0.82
CA GLY A 273 9.37 5.51 -1.98
C GLY A 273 9.32 4.19 -2.74
N HIS A 274 8.39 3.30 -2.42
CA HIS A 274 8.10 2.11 -3.21
C HIS A 274 7.23 2.46 -4.41
N TYR A 275 7.48 1.78 -5.53
CA TYR A 275 6.64 1.84 -6.71
C TYR A 275 5.34 1.08 -6.42
N TRP A 276 4.20 1.57 -6.88
CA TRP A 276 2.98 0.75 -6.95
C TRP A 276 2.67 0.37 -8.39
N ILE A 277 2.21 -0.86 -8.56
CA ILE A 277 1.84 -1.36 -9.88
C ILE A 277 0.45 -0.81 -10.25
N ASN A 278 0.43 0.21 -11.12
CA ASN A 278 -0.80 0.71 -11.73
C ASN A 278 -1.28 -0.19 -12.88
N ASN A 279 -1.53 -1.46 -12.57
CA ASN A 279 -2.19 -2.36 -13.50
C ASN A 279 -3.71 -2.19 -13.30
N ASP A 280 -4.33 -1.38 -14.16
CA ASP A 280 -5.77 -1.10 -14.21
C ASP A 280 -6.70 -2.34 -14.13
N TYR A 281 -6.15 -3.55 -14.31
CA TYR A 281 -6.93 -4.77 -14.48
C TYR A 281 -7.18 -5.56 -13.19
N GLU A 282 -6.42 -5.34 -12.12
CA GLU A 282 -6.57 -6.11 -10.89
C GLU A 282 -6.35 -5.18 -9.69
N LYS A 283 -7.36 -4.34 -9.37
CA LYS A 283 -7.41 -3.65 -8.08
C LYS A 283 -7.50 -4.69 -6.99
N TYR A 284 -6.43 -4.85 -6.24
CA TYR A 284 -6.40 -5.80 -5.16
C TYR A 284 -6.64 -5.11 -3.84
N ASP A 285 -7.92 -5.01 -3.49
CA ASP A 285 -8.33 -4.64 -2.15
C ASP A 285 -7.81 -5.67 -1.13
N PHE A 286 -7.33 -5.20 0.02
CA PHE A 286 -6.99 -6.06 1.15
C PHE A 286 -7.99 -5.87 2.28
N CYS A 287 -8.45 -7.00 2.83
CA CYS A 287 -9.19 -7.06 4.08
C CYS A 287 -8.53 -8.12 4.99
N LEU A 288 -8.17 -7.73 6.21
CA LEU A 288 -7.45 -8.59 7.15
C LEU A 288 -8.25 -9.86 7.45
N GLY A 289 -7.70 -11.04 7.13
CA GLY A 289 -8.31 -12.34 7.37
C GLY A 289 -9.31 -12.80 6.30
N GLN A 290 -9.44 -12.10 5.18
CA GLN A 290 -10.38 -12.45 4.10
C GLN A 290 -10.01 -13.79 3.44
N ASP A 291 -8.72 -14.05 3.26
CA ASP A 291 -8.16 -15.32 2.77
C ASP A 291 -8.49 -16.52 3.68
N GLN A 292 -8.75 -16.25 4.96
CA GLN A 292 -9.16 -17.22 5.98
C GLN A 292 -10.68 -17.26 6.17
N GLY A 293 -11.45 -16.47 5.42
CA GLY A 293 -12.90 -16.33 5.61
C GLY A 293 -13.29 -15.68 6.94
N LEU A 294 -12.37 -14.95 7.58
CA LEU A 294 -12.57 -14.24 8.85
C LEU A 294 -13.04 -12.80 8.64
N SER A 295 -13.09 -12.31 7.41
CA SER A 295 -13.56 -10.96 7.14
C SER A 295 -14.11 -10.81 5.73
N ASP A 296 -14.85 -9.73 5.56
CA ASP A 296 -15.44 -9.30 4.30
C ASP A 296 -15.45 -7.78 4.28
N CYS A 297 -14.76 -7.19 3.32
CA CYS A 297 -14.70 -5.75 3.15
C CYS A 297 -15.07 -5.38 1.72
N TYR A 298 -15.71 -4.22 1.58
CA TYR A 298 -16.02 -3.60 0.32
C TYR A 298 -15.98 -2.08 0.50
N TRP A 299 -15.55 -1.36 -0.52
CA TRP A 299 -15.71 0.08 -0.59
C TRP A 299 -16.03 0.49 -2.03
N PRO A 300 -16.76 1.60 -2.20
CA PRO A 300 -16.96 2.18 -3.52
C PRO A 300 -15.64 2.57 -4.16
N GLU A 301 -15.61 2.60 -5.50
CA GLU A 301 -14.49 3.19 -6.24
C GLU A 301 -14.26 4.64 -5.81
N THR A 302 -13.03 5.11 -5.94
CA THR A 302 -12.76 6.53 -5.71
C THR A 302 -13.59 7.42 -6.64
N GLU A 303 -13.86 8.63 -6.17
CA GLU A 303 -14.71 9.65 -6.79
C GLU A 303 -16.19 9.25 -6.97
N SER A 304 -16.64 8.21 -6.26
CA SER A 304 -18.04 7.80 -6.22
C SER A 304 -18.73 8.16 -4.90
N ASN A 305 -20.03 7.93 -4.83
CA ASN A 305 -20.77 7.95 -3.57
C ASN A 305 -21.16 6.51 -3.23
N GLY A 306 -20.96 6.12 -1.97
CA GLY A 306 -21.46 4.85 -1.50
C GLY A 306 -21.11 4.61 -0.04
N GLU A 307 -21.42 3.40 0.42
CA GLU A 307 -21.15 2.96 1.77
C GLU A 307 -19.98 1.99 1.77
N MET A 308 -18.99 2.23 2.63
CA MET A 308 -17.98 1.22 2.93
C MET A 308 -18.63 0.11 3.76
N PHE A 309 -18.29 -1.12 3.48
CA PHE A 309 -18.69 -2.27 4.27
C PHE A 309 -17.43 -2.93 4.82
N MET A 310 -17.41 -3.17 6.13
CA MET A 310 -16.34 -3.92 6.76
C MET A 310 -16.92 -4.80 7.86
N LYS A 311 -16.69 -6.10 7.72
CA LYS A 311 -17.09 -7.10 8.70
C LYS A 311 -15.89 -7.97 9.02
N PHE A 312 -15.60 -8.11 10.31
CA PHE A 312 -14.49 -8.92 10.80
C PHE A 312 -15.04 -9.90 11.84
N ASP A 313 -14.49 -11.10 11.86
CA ASP A 313 -14.71 -12.05 12.93
C ASP A 313 -14.08 -11.51 14.23
N SER A 314 -14.75 -11.77 15.35
CA SER A 314 -14.28 -11.36 16.68
C SER A 314 -12.85 -11.81 17.00
N SER A 315 -12.40 -12.94 16.44
CA SER A 315 -11.04 -13.47 16.60
C SER A 315 -9.95 -12.49 16.17
N ILE A 316 -10.22 -11.64 15.15
CA ILE A 316 -9.28 -10.62 14.69
C ILE A 316 -9.03 -9.61 15.81
N PHE A 317 -10.07 -9.00 16.36
CA PHE A 317 -9.93 -8.00 17.42
C PHE A 317 -9.36 -8.59 18.69
N MET A 318 -9.76 -9.81 19.06
CA MET A 318 -9.16 -10.52 20.20
C MET A 318 -7.67 -10.79 19.98
N GLY A 319 -7.25 -11.11 18.76
CA GLY A 319 -5.85 -11.26 18.40
C GLY A 319 -5.07 -9.95 18.47
N ILE A 320 -5.64 -8.85 17.98
CA ILE A 320 -5.05 -7.50 18.09
C ILE A 320 -4.86 -7.10 19.55
N MET A 321 -5.84 -7.37 20.43
CA MET A 321 -5.69 -7.15 21.87
C MET A 321 -4.57 -7.98 22.51
N GLY A 322 -4.20 -9.10 21.89
CA GLY A 322 -3.06 -9.93 22.27
C GLY A 322 -1.71 -9.29 22.03
N LEU A 323 -1.62 -8.32 21.11
CA LEU A 323 -0.37 -7.61 20.79
C LEU A 323 0.04 -6.64 21.90
N ASN A 324 -0.93 -6.06 22.61
CA ASN A 324 -0.69 -5.20 23.75
C ASN A 324 -1.86 -5.28 24.75
N GLU A 325 -1.74 -6.17 25.72
CA GLU A 325 -2.75 -6.37 26.75
C GLU A 325 -2.97 -5.15 27.66
N GLN A 326 -2.03 -4.21 27.76
CA GLN A 326 -2.15 -3.08 28.70
C GLN A 326 -2.79 -1.83 28.06
N ARG A 327 -3.18 -1.94 26.79
CA ARG A 327 -3.77 -0.82 26.05
C ARG A 327 -5.20 -0.53 26.55
N HIS A 328 -5.44 0.72 26.91
CA HIS A 328 -6.76 1.24 27.32
C HIS A 328 -7.26 2.38 26.43
N GLN A 329 -6.33 3.03 25.70
CA GLN A 329 -6.63 3.98 24.65
C GLN A 329 -6.47 3.28 23.30
N HIS A 330 -7.53 3.29 22.51
CA HIS A 330 -7.57 2.68 21.20
C HIS A 330 -7.62 3.76 20.12
N GLU A 331 -7.10 3.44 18.95
CA GLU A 331 -7.08 4.35 17.82
C GLU A 331 -7.54 3.68 16.53
N PHE A 332 -8.38 4.41 15.77
CA PHE A 332 -8.54 4.20 14.34
C PHE A 332 -7.67 5.21 13.60
N LYS A 333 -6.98 4.77 12.54
CA LYS A 333 -6.32 5.69 11.61
C LYS A 333 -6.85 5.48 10.21
N PHE A 334 -7.07 6.58 9.52
CA PHE A 334 -7.28 6.62 8.09
C PHE A 334 -6.09 7.35 7.49
N ILE A 335 -5.32 6.63 6.67
CA ILE A 335 -4.15 7.13 5.98
C ILE A 335 -4.50 7.18 4.50
N VAL A 336 -4.17 8.28 3.84
CA VAL A 336 -4.25 8.40 2.38
C VAL A 336 -2.88 8.75 1.83
N THR A 337 -2.54 8.20 0.67
CA THR A 337 -1.23 8.36 0.04
C THR A 337 -1.27 9.41 -1.07
N GLY A 338 -0.08 9.72 -1.59
CA GLY A 338 0.17 10.67 -2.68
C GLY A 338 1.46 10.32 -3.40
N ASP A 339 1.51 10.52 -4.71
CA ASP A 339 2.71 10.38 -5.53
C ASP A 339 3.22 11.69 -6.13
N ASP A 340 2.41 12.48 -6.84
CA ASP A 340 2.89 13.60 -7.66
C ASP A 340 2.03 14.88 -7.75
N ASN A 341 0.79 14.92 -7.23
CA ASN A 341 -0.10 16.08 -7.36
C ASN A 341 -0.41 16.77 -6.02
N PRO A 342 0.38 17.77 -5.59
CA PRO A 342 0.19 18.45 -4.30
C PRO A 342 -1.19 19.08 -4.03
N SER A 343 -1.96 19.34 -5.09
CA SER A 343 -3.32 19.90 -4.99
C SER A 343 -4.41 18.85 -4.74
N VAL A 344 -4.18 17.58 -5.05
CA VAL A 344 -5.19 16.51 -4.99
C VAL A 344 -4.75 15.36 -4.08
N ASP A 345 -3.46 15.04 -4.07
CA ASP A 345 -2.88 13.96 -3.29
C ASP A 345 -3.11 14.10 -1.78
N CYS A 346 -3.10 12.94 -1.11
CA CYS A 346 -3.40 12.79 0.31
C CYS A 346 -4.69 13.52 0.74
N SER A 347 -5.61 13.72 -0.19
CA SER A 347 -6.93 14.26 0.07
C SER A 347 -7.94 13.13 0.16
N HIS A 348 -8.97 13.33 0.97
CA HIS A 348 -10.16 12.49 0.92
C HIS A 348 -11.42 13.28 1.23
N SER A 349 -12.58 12.74 0.84
CA SER A 349 -13.88 13.24 1.31
C SER A 349 -14.05 13.06 2.83
N ASP A 350 -15.01 13.73 3.47
CA ASP A 350 -15.32 13.42 4.88
C ASP A 350 -15.70 11.94 5.00
N ILE A 351 -14.97 11.16 5.81
CA ILE A 351 -15.29 9.76 6.12
C ILE A 351 -15.81 9.68 7.55
N GLN A 352 -17.00 9.11 7.72
CA GLN A 352 -17.64 8.95 9.02
C GLN A 352 -18.31 7.58 9.15
N PHE A 353 -18.33 7.06 10.37
CA PHE A 353 -19.00 5.82 10.72
C PHE A 353 -19.26 5.74 12.23
N ILE A 354 -20.18 4.85 12.61
CA ILE A 354 -20.35 4.43 14.00
C ILE A 354 -19.66 3.08 14.17
N SER A 355 -18.81 2.98 15.18
CA SER A 355 -18.22 1.74 15.64
C SER A 355 -18.93 1.29 16.92
N THR A 356 -19.45 0.06 16.94
CA THR A 356 -20.00 -0.57 18.14
C THR A 356 -18.93 -1.50 18.71
N VAL A 357 -18.35 -1.10 19.84
CA VAL A 357 -17.24 -1.82 20.47
C VAL A 357 -17.79 -2.69 21.60
N TYR A 358 -17.55 -3.99 21.49
CA TYR A 358 -17.88 -5.00 22.48
C TYR A 358 -16.64 -5.29 23.29
N TYR A 359 -16.70 -5.13 24.61
CA TYR A 359 -15.55 -5.32 25.48
C TYR A 359 -15.92 -5.97 26.81
N VAL A 360 -14.93 -6.53 27.50
CA VAL A 360 -15.09 -7.11 28.85
C VAL A 360 -14.20 -6.40 29.84
N LEU A 361 -14.64 -6.34 31.10
CA LEU A 361 -13.82 -5.90 32.22
C LEU A 361 -13.14 -7.11 32.88
N PRO A 362 -11.86 -7.01 33.24
CA PRO A 362 -11.24 -7.99 34.11
C PRO A 362 -11.96 -7.96 35.46
N SER A 363 -12.02 -9.11 36.13
CA SER A 363 -12.65 -9.16 37.45
C SER A 363 -11.70 -8.40 38.36
N SER A 364 -12.22 -7.46 39.15
CA SER A 364 -11.43 -6.89 40.24
C SER A 364 -11.03 -8.05 41.15
N ASN A 365 -9.76 -8.45 41.08
CA ASN A 365 -9.19 -9.42 42.01
C ASN A 365 -9.08 -8.80 43.40
#